data_AF-A0AAD9N769-F1
#
_entry.id   AF-A0AAD9N769-F1
#
_cell.length_a   1.000
_cell.length_b   1.000
_cell.length_c   1.000
_cell.angle_alpha   90.00
_cell.angle_beta   90.00
_cell.angle_gamma   90.00
#
_symmetry.space_group_name_H-M   'P 1'
#
loop_
_entity.id
_entity.type
_entity.pdbx_description
1 polymer ?
#
loop_
_entity_poly.entity_id
_entity_poly.type
_entity_poly.pdbx_seq_one_letter_code
_entity_poly.pdbx_strand_id
1 'polypeptide(L)'
;MAQCSECLKYAHIVCLELTDEMVPIIKTYPWQCMECKTCVKCKDAQDEENMMFCDHCDRGYHTFCVGLKAIPPGRWECPSCVPNTEVLEPTPKRRTKQK
;
A
#
# COMPACT_ATOMS: atom_id res chain seq x y z
N MET A 1 0.29 18.21 -4.90
CA MET A 1 0.85 17.36 -5.98
C MET A 1 1.98 16.53 -5.40
N ALA A 2 2.22 15.33 -5.95
CA ALA A 2 3.41 14.51 -5.71
C ALA A 2 4.15 14.32 -7.03
N GLN A 3 5.47 14.28 -7.00
CA GLN A 3 6.30 14.06 -8.19
C GLN A 3 6.84 12.63 -8.19
N CYS A 4 6.67 11.92 -9.30
CA CYS A 4 7.24 10.59 -9.48
C CYS A 4 8.77 10.66 -9.60
N SER A 5 9.49 9.81 -8.87
CA SER A 5 10.95 9.73 -8.94
C SER A 5 11.48 9.16 -10.26
N GLU A 6 10.67 8.39 -11.00
CA GLU A 6 11.07 7.74 -12.25
C GLU A 6 10.81 8.61 -13.48
N CYS A 7 9.56 9.05 -13.65
CA CYS A 7 9.14 9.76 -14.87
C CYS A 7 9.03 11.29 -14.69
N LEU A 8 9.29 11.80 -13.48
CA LEU A 8 9.24 13.22 -13.10
C LEU A 8 7.88 13.92 -13.30
N LYS A 9 6.84 13.18 -13.68
CA LYS A 9 5.47 13.68 -13.80
C LYS A 9 4.90 14.00 -12.42
N TYR A 10 4.07 15.05 -12.39
CA TYR A 10 3.30 15.42 -11.21
C TYR A 10 1.93 14.77 -11.26
N ALA A 11 1.51 14.23 -10.12
CA ALA A 11 0.16 13.74 -9.91
C ALA A 11 -0.55 14.58 -8.85
N HIS A 12 -1.83 14.86 -9.07
CA HIS A 12 -2.68 15.44 -8.05
C HIS A 12 -2.97 14.38 -6.98
N ILE A 13 -2.75 14.72 -5.71
CA ILE A 13 -2.95 13.83 -4.56
C ILE A 13 -4.37 13.28 -4.54
N VAL A 14 -5.36 14.15 -4.75
CA VAL A 14 -6.78 13.82 -4.77
C VAL A 14 -7.13 12.86 -5.92
N CYS A 15 -6.55 13.03 -7.11
CA CYS A 15 -6.81 12.14 -8.25
C CYS A 15 -6.19 10.75 -8.08
N LEU A 16 -5.22 10.59 -7.17
CA LEU A 16 -4.61 9.32 -6.82
C LEU A 16 -5.22 8.68 -5.58
N GLU A 17 -6.29 9.25 -5.03
CA GLU A 17 -6.94 8.77 -3.79
C GLU A 17 -5.99 8.66 -2.59
N LEU A 18 -4.90 9.43 -2.62
CA LEU A 18 -3.94 9.51 -1.52
C LEU A 18 -4.53 10.36 -0.39
N THR A 19 -4.57 9.81 0.81
CA THR A 19 -5.06 10.51 1.99
C THR A 19 -4.09 11.59 2.46
N ASP A 20 -4.57 12.63 3.15
CA ASP A 20 -3.72 13.70 3.70
C ASP A 20 -2.65 13.16 4.66
N GLU A 21 -2.93 12.04 5.35
CA GLU A 21 -1.99 11.36 6.24
C GLU A 21 -0.84 10.67 5.46
N MET A 22 -1.10 10.19 4.24
CA MET A 22 -0.09 9.58 3.37
C MET A 22 0.85 10.63 2.75
N VAL A 23 0.36 11.86 2.50
CA VAL A 23 1.13 12.92 1.80
C VAL A 23 2.49 13.20 2.44
N PRO A 24 2.63 13.42 3.77
CA PRO A 24 3.95 13.62 4.36
C PRO A 24 4.83 12.38 4.21
N ILE A 25 4.26 11.18 4.23
CA ILE A 25 4.98 9.90 4.15
C ILE A 25 5.54 9.66 2.75
N ILE A 26 4.73 9.83 1.70
CA ILE A 26 5.18 9.61 0.31
C ILE A 26 6.28 10.58 -0.11
N LYS A 27 6.39 11.73 0.56
CA LYS A 27 7.46 12.70 0.33
C LYS A 27 8.79 12.32 1.00
N THR A 28 8.81 11.32 1.88
CA THR A 28 10.03 10.90 2.60
C THR A 28 10.93 9.93 1.83
N TYR A 29 10.47 9.43 0.68
CA TYR A 29 11.22 8.47 -0.13
C TYR A 29 10.94 8.68 -1.64
N PRO A 30 11.67 8.01 -2.54
CA PRO A 30 11.45 8.09 -3.99
C PRO A 30 10.11 7.45 -4.37
N TRP A 31 9.03 8.23 -4.28
CA TRP A 31 7.69 7.77 -4.62
C TRP A 31 7.53 7.61 -6.14
N GLN A 32 6.87 6.53 -6.55
CA GLN A 32 6.59 6.22 -7.95
C GLN A 32 5.09 6.40 -8.23
N CYS A 33 4.71 6.96 -9.38
CA CYS A 33 3.31 7.04 -9.81
C CYS A 33 2.75 5.66 -10.20
N MET A 34 1.45 5.59 -10.52
CA MET A 34 0.78 4.33 -10.85
C MET A 34 1.43 3.63 -12.05
N GLU A 35 1.86 4.37 -13.06
CA GLU A 35 2.49 3.82 -14.27
C GLU A 35 3.96 3.42 -14.09
N CYS A 36 4.61 3.89 -13.03
CA CYS A 36 6.01 3.57 -12.73
C CYS A 36 6.15 2.67 -11.51
N LYS A 37 5.03 2.21 -10.93
CA LYS A 37 5.06 1.48 -9.67
C LYS A 37 5.75 0.14 -9.85
N THR A 38 6.69 -0.14 -8.97
CA THR A 38 7.37 -1.43 -8.90
C THR A 38 7.19 -2.07 -7.54
N CYS A 39 7.21 -3.40 -7.52
CA CYS A 39 7.24 -4.15 -6.28
C CYS A 39 8.55 -3.86 -5.54
N VAL A 40 8.47 -3.39 -4.30
CA VAL A 40 9.66 -3.03 -3.51
C VAL A 40 10.56 -4.24 -3.24
N LYS A 41 10.00 -5.46 -3.20
CA LYS A 41 10.71 -6.72 -2.95
C LYS A 41 11.46 -7.25 -4.17
N CYS A 42 10.80 -7.41 -5.32
CA CYS A 42 11.41 -8.01 -6.51
C CYS A 42 11.89 -6.98 -7.55
N LYS A 43 11.54 -5.70 -7.39
CA LYS A 43 11.86 -4.60 -8.32
C LYS A 43 11.21 -4.72 -9.71
N ASP A 44 10.17 -5.53 -9.83
CA ASP A 44 9.42 -5.71 -11.07
C ASP A 44 8.05 -5.01 -11.03
N ALA A 45 7.55 -4.60 -12.20
CA ALA A 45 6.24 -4.01 -12.44
C ALA A 45 5.23 -5.00 -13.05
N GLN A 46 5.68 -6.17 -13.51
CA GLN A 46 4.80 -7.21 -14.08
C GLN A 46 3.77 -7.74 -13.06
N ASP A 47 2.84 -8.60 -13.49
CA ASP A 47 1.80 -9.18 -12.62
C ASP A 47 0.98 -8.12 -11.85
N GLU A 48 0.57 -7.05 -12.54
CA GLU A 48 -0.15 -5.91 -11.96
C GLU A 48 -1.41 -6.32 -11.19
N GLU A 49 -2.12 -7.36 -11.64
CA GLU A 49 -3.31 -7.93 -10.97
C GLU A 49 -3.02 -8.49 -9.57
N ASN A 50 -1.77 -8.87 -9.30
CA ASN A 50 -1.29 -9.38 -8.03
C ASN A 50 -0.50 -8.32 -7.26
N MET A 51 -0.41 -7.08 -7.75
CA MET A 51 0.26 -5.98 -7.09
C MET A 51 -0.73 -5.18 -6.23
N MET A 52 -0.34 -4.93 -4.99
CA MET A 52 -1.10 -4.16 -4.01
C MET A 52 -0.28 -2.97 -3.51
N PHE A 53 -0.97 -1.89 -3.16
CA PHE A 53 -0.37 -0.67 -2.64
C PHE A 53 -0.65 -0.54 -1.15
N CYS A 54 0.34 -0.09 -0.39
CA CYS A 54 0.22 0.08 1.05
C CYS A 54 -0.71 1.24 1.42
N ASP A 55 -1.71 1.01 2.27
CA ASP A 55 -2.66 2.02 2.76
C ASP A 55 -2.07 3.00 3.80
N HIS A 56 -0.75 3.02 3.95
CA HIS A 56 -0.03 3.99 4.78
C HIS A 56 1.08 4.72 4.02
N CYS A 57 1.73 4.05 3.06
CA CYS A 57 2.86 4.63 2.34
C CYS A 57 2.84 4.40 0.84
N ASP A 58 1.78 3.90 0.22
CA ASP A 58 1.64 3.77 -1.25
C ASP A 58 2.77 2.98 -1.97
N ARG A 59 3.59 2.22 -1.23
CA ARG A 59 4.60 1.32 -1.81
C ARG A 59 3.91 0.10 -2.41
N GLY A 60 4.34 -0.28 -3.60
CA GLY A 60 3.85 -1.46 -4.31
C GLY A 60 4.52 -2.74 -3.83
N TYR A 61 3.74 -3.80 -3.68
CA TYR A 61 4.21 -5.16 -3.40
C TYR A 61 3.35 -6.16 -4.15
N HIS A 62 3.94 -7.20 -4.71
CA HIS A 62 3.15 -8.37 -5.09
C HIS A 62 2.69 -9.14 -3.86
N THR A 63 1.48 -9.67 -3.90
CA THR A 63 0.91 -10.55 -2.86
C THR A 63 1.88 -11.68 -2.50
N PHE A 64 2.40 -12.39 -3.50
CA PHE A 64 3.33 -13.49 -3.32
C PHE A 64 4.72 -13.04 -2.80
N CYS A 65 5.18 -11.82 -3.11
CA CYS A 65 6.43 -11.28 -2.58
C CYS A 65 6.39 -10.98 -1.07
N VAL A 66 5.18 -10.91 -0.49
CA VAL A 66 4.94 -10.73 0.94
C VAL A 66 4.25 -11.95 1.58
N GLY A 67 4.18 -13.08 0.88
CA GLY A 67 3.66 -14.34 1.41
C GLY A 67 2.13 -14.44 1.46
N LEU A 68 1.40 -13.57 0.75
CA LEU A 68 -0.05 -13.62 0.60
C LEU A 68 -0.43 -14.41 -0.65
N LYS A 69 -1.54 -15.16 -0.57
CA LYS A 69 -2.06 -15.94 -1.70
C LYS A 69 -2.96 -15.14 -2.64
N ALA A 70 -3.51 -14.03 -2.15
CA ALA A 70 -4.42 -13.14 -2.86
C ALA A 70 -4.41 -11.78 -2.15
N ILE A 71 -5.01 -10.78 -2.80
CA ILE A 71 -5.23 -9.46 -2.21
C ILE A 71 -6.17 -9.61 -0.99
N PRO A 72 -5.75 -9.21 0.22
CA PRO A 72 -6.58 -9.32 1.42
C PRO A 72 -7.75 -8.32 1.36
N PRO A 73 -8.91 -8.66 1.94
CA PRO A 73 -10.00 -7.70 2.05
C PRO A 73 -9.67 -6.61 3.07
N GLY A 74 -10.04 -5.37 2.75
CA GLY A 74 -9.87 -4.23 3.64
C GLY A 74 -8.45 -3.64 3.60
N ARG A 75 -8.05 -3.01 4.71
CA ARG A 75 -6.80 -2.25 4.79
C ARG A 75 -5.59 -3.19 4.86
N TRP A 76 -4.53 -2.86 4.13
CA TRP A 76 -3.25 -3.52 4.20
C TRP A 76 -2.08 -2.53 4.38
N GLU A 77 -1.19 -2.86 5.31
CA GLU A 77 0.04 -2.12 5.56
C GLU A 77 1.26 -3.00 5.28
N CYS A 78 2.24 -2.43 4.60
CA CYS A 78 3.39 -3.20 4.11
C CYS A 78 4.43 -3.47 5.22
N PRO A 79 5.33 -4.45 5.03
CA PRO A 79 6.39 -4.76 5.99
C PRO A 79 7.35 -3.60 6.31
N SER A 80 7.40 -2.56 5.47
CA SER A 80 8.20 -1.35 5.76
C SER A 80 7.51 -0.40 6.73
N CYS A 81 6.18 -0.43 6.82
CA CYS A 81 5.40 0.37 7.77
C CYS A 81 5.24 -0.38 9.09
N VAL A 82 4.97 -1.68 9.00
CA VAL A 82 4.80 -2.58 10.14
C VAL A 82 5.83 -3.71 10.08
N PRO A 83 7.10 -3.45 10.49
CA PRO A 83 8.14 -4.47 10.53
C PRO A 83 7.84 -5.49 11.63
N ASN A 84 7.00 -6.49 11.32
CA ASN A 84 6.63 -7.63 12.15
C ASN A 84 6.67 -7.39 13.67
N THR A 85 5.60 -6.82 14.21
CA THR A 85 5.12 -7.22 15.54
C THR A 85 3.58 -7.24 15.47
N GLU A 86 3.06 -8.46 15.51
CA GLU A 86 1.63 -8.83 15.67
C GLU A 86 0.71 -8.52 14.47
N VAL A 87 0.47 -9.58 13.70
CA VAL A 87 -0.73 -9.74 12.88
C VAL A 87 -1.92 -9.43 13.79
N LEU A 88 -2.61 -8.30 13.57
CA LEU A 88 -3.87 -8.03 14.23
C LEU A 88 -4.82 -9.16 13.87
N GLU A 89 -5.05 -10.06 14.82
CA GLU A 89 -6.09 -11.06 14.74
C GLU A 89 -7.42 -10.35 14.42
N PRO A 90 -8.27 -10.90 13.53
CA PRO A 90 -9.56 -10.30 13.25
C PRO A 90 -10.37 -10.26 14.54
N THR A 91 -10.56 -9.06 15.10
CA THR A 91 -11.36 -8.85 16.31
C THR A 91 -12.74 -9.49 16.14
N PRO A 92 -13.19 -10.36 17.06
CA PRO A 92 -14.53 -10.93 16.98
C PRO A 92 -15.54 -9.80 17.24
N LYS A 93 -16.37 -9.49 16.24
CA LYS A 93 -17.52 -8.58 16.40
C LYS A 93 -18.42 -9.14 17.51
N ARG A 94 -18.43 -8.48 18.67
CA ARG A 94 -19.36 -8.72 19.77
C ARG A 94 -20.79 -8.70 19.22
N ARG A 95 -21.46 -9.86 19.21
CA ARG A 95 -22.93 -9.93 19.08
C ARG A 95 -23.53 -9.30 20.32
N THR A 96 -24.04 -8.08 20.22
CA THR A 96 -24.97 -7.53 21.22
C THR A 96 -26.23 -8.39 21.25
N LYS A 97 -26.38 -9.19 22.31
CA LYS A 97 -27.60 -9.90 22.64
C LYS A 97 -28.57 -8.85 23.20
N GLN A 98 -29.49 -8.38 22.36
CA GLN A 98 -30.55 -7.48 22.81
C GLN A 98 -31.62 -8.33 23.51
N LYS A 99 -31.93 -7.93 24.75
CA LYS A 99 -32.93 -8.52 25.62
C LYS A 99 -34.25 -7.77 25.41
#